data_AF-A0A960EAC7-F1
#
_entry.id   AF-A0A960EAC7-F1
#
_cell.length_a   1.000
_cell.length_b   1.000
_cell.length_c   1.000
_cell.angle_alpha   90.00
_cell.angle_beta   90.00
_cell.angle_gamma   90.00
#
_symmetry.space_group_name_H-M   'P 1'
#
loop_
_entity.id
_entity.type
_entity.pdbx_description
1 polymer ?
#
loop_
_entity_poly.entity_id
_entity_poly.type
_entity_poly.pdbx_seq_one_letter_code
_entity_poly.pdbx_strand_id
1 'polypeptide(L)'
;MLPLALSACPADDGSSGDEIGTTETDTDATDTTDADVDADTDVDVDTDTDTTDTTDTTETSPPDPFCGDGNVDPGEVCDDGNDDDTDDCTILCMPPACDDGIVSGAETDIDCGGPECEAKCDADQGCFQNEDCASLNCDPDNNVCFAAACDDGILNGTEEQVDCGGDTCDPCPDPAVVINEIDYDQPGGDTGEFVEIFNGTPDDLDLMGLFLVMINGSNNTVYGAVDLSNAGPTLVAGGYLVVGVPAITGGVPDDVLTIDQANNFLQNGSPDAVALVDVVNMEVIDNVAYEGPMGDVMFMGIDIVFTEAQPIDNDDGSLQRIPNGFDNDQPGDWLFINPPTPGLENIAP
;
A
#
# COMPACT_ATOMS: atom_id res chain seq x y z
N MET A 1 44.61 32.74 3.98
CA MET A 1 45.22 33.02 5.30
C MET A 1 44.10 33.10 6.32
N LEU A 2 44.31 32.44 7.46
CA LEU A 2 43.44 32.29 8.64
C LEU A 2 42.23 31.32 8.54
N PRO A 3 42.36 30.11 9.11
CA PRO A 3 41.30 29.11 9.32
C PRO A 3 40.89 28.99 10.82
N LEU A 4 39.66 28.55 11.13
CA LEU A 4 39.18 27.98 12.42
C LEU A 4 37.68 27.61 12.21
N ALA A 5 37.08 26.52 12.70
CA ALA A 5 37.53 25.32 13.39
C ALA A 5 36.41 24.26 13.27
N LEU A 6 36.81 22.99 13.16
CA LEU A 6 36.01 21.78 13.27
C LEU A 6 35.49 21.62 14.71
N SER A 7 34.23 21.19 14.89
CA SER A 7 33.73 20.68 16.17
C SER A 7 33.28 19.24 15.99
N ALA A 8 34.06 18.31 16.53
CA ALA A 8 33.75 16.90 16.67
C ALA A 8 33.09 16.64 18.04
N CYS A 9 32.12 15.73 18.08
CA CYS A 9 31.61 15.15 19.32
C CYS A 9 32.54 14.01 19.79
N PRO A 10 32.77 13.82 21.10
CA PRO A 10 33.63 12.77 21.60
C PRO A 10 32.90 11.42 21.68
N ALA A 11 33.66 10.36 21.39
CA ALA A 11 33.37 8.98 21.71
C ALA A 11 33.42 8.75 23.22
N ASP A 12 32.56 7.86 23.73
CA ASP A 12 32.64 7.29 25.08
C ASP A 12 32.94 5.79 24.97
N ASP A 13 34.13 5.42 25.44
CA ASP A 13 34.65 4.05 25.58
C ASP A 13 34.50 3.63 27.05
N GLY A 14 33.85 2.49 27.34
CA GLY A 14 33.71 2.05 28.74
C GLY A 14 33.10 0.66 28.99
N SER A 15 33.79 -0.38 28.54
CA SER A 15 33.53 -1.83 28.71
C SER A 15 33.39 -2.37 30.15
N SER A 16 32.49 -3.36 30.34
CA SER A 16 32.71 -4.68 30.99
C SER A 16 31.39 -5.47 30.93
N GLY A 17 31.23 -6.68 30.38
CA GLY A 17 32.13 -7.82 30.24
C GLY A 17 31.67 -8.93 31.19
N ASP A 18 30.85 -9.88 30.74
CA ASP A 18 31.02 -11.30 31.08
C ASP A 18 30.23 -12.20 30.11
N GLU A 19 30.90 -13.24 29.64
CA GLU A 19 30.41 -14.22 28.65
C GLU A 19 29.87 -15.49 29.33
N ILE A 20 29.35 -16.38 28.47
CA ILE A 20 29.11 -17.84 28.62
C ILE A 20 27.67 -18.13 29.10
N GLY A 21 26.81 -18.87 28.41
CA GLY A 21 26.96 -19.74 27.24
C GLY A 21 25.96 -20.91 27.36
N THR A 22 25.49 -21.39 26.21
CA THR A 22 24.92 -22.72 25.92
C THR A 22 23.47 -23.07 26.34
N THR A 23 22.57 -23.01 25.35
CA THR A 23 21.88 -24.14 24.68
C THR A 23 21.27 -25.33 25.47
N GLU A 24 19.97 -25.53 25.22
CA GLU A 24 19.24 -26.77 24.83
C GLU A 24 18.43 -27.59 25.86
N THR A 25 17.16 -27.80 25.46
CA THR A 25 16.31 -29.01 25.46
C THR A 25 15.75 -29.64 26.75
N ASP A 26 14.42 -29.59 26.82
CA ASP A 26 13.44 -30.70 26.70
C ASP A 26 13.43 -31.87 27.71
N THR A 27 12.22 -32.44 27.84
CA THR A 27 11.81 -33.73 28.41
C THR A 27 11.28 -33.85 29.87
N ASP A 28 9.97 -34.11 29.92
CA ASP A 28 9.35 -35.34 30.43
C ASP A 28 8.87 -35.43 31.90
N ALA A 29 7.83 -36.24 32.00
CA ALA A 29 6.75 -36.29 32.95
C ALA A 29 7.04 -37.19 34.18
N THR A 30 5.94 -37.44 34.92
CA THR A 30 5.70 -38.45 35.97
C THR A 30 6.15 -38.00 37.37
N ASP A 31 5.25 -37.88 38.36
CA ASP A 31 4.46 -38.90 39.08
C ASP A 31 4.95 -38.86 40.53
N THR A 32 4.06 -38.59 41.49
CA THR A 32 3.90 -39.39 42.71
C THR A 32 2.77 -38.83 43.57
N THR A 33 1.71 -39.64 43.65
CA THR A 33 0.88 -39.97 44.83
C THR A 33 1.25 -39.36 46.19
N ASP A 34 0.25 -38.86 46.93
CA ASP A 34 -0.04 -39.40 48.27
C ASP A 34 -1.46 -39.09 48.74
N ALA A 35 -2.06 -40.09 49.36
CA ALA A 35 -3.42 -40.13 49.87
C ALA A 35 -3.43 -39.96 51.40
N ASP A 36 -4.65 -39.80 51.92
CA ASP A 36 -5.15 -40.30 53.21
C ASP A 36 -5.22 -39.36 54.45
N VAL A 37 -6.49 -39.04 54.82
CA VAL A 37 -7.20 -39.56 56.01
C VAL A 37 -7.61 -38.60 57.17
N ASP A 38 -8.93 -38.66 57.43
CA ASP A 38 -9.77 -38.50 58.64
C ASP A 38 -9.84 -37.17 59.44
N ALA A 39 -11.08 -36.69 59.67
CA ALA A 39 -11.87 -37.14 60.83
C ALA A 39 -13.30 -36.59 60.82
N ASP A 40 -14.25 -37.51 60.99
CA ASP A 40 -15.68 -37.31 61.26
C ASP A 40 -15.95 -37.34 62.78
N THR A 41 -17.07 -36.77 63.24
CA THR A 41 -17.81 -36.99 64.52
C THR A 41 -18.63 -35.74 64.87
N ASP A 42 -19.91 -35.76 65.28
CA ASP A 42 -20.98 -36.78 65.39
C ASP A 42 -22.24 -36.06 65.93
N VAL A 43 -23.46 -36.59 65.64
CA VAL A 43 -24.63 -36.73 66.56
C VAL A 43 -25.50 -35.48 66.88
N ASP A 44 -26.85 -35.44 66.86
CA ASP A 44 -27.97 -36.40 66.66
C ASP A 44 -29.33 -35.59 66.59
N VAL A 45 -30.29 -35.93 65.71
CA VAL A 45 -31.63 -36.58 65.94
C VAL A 45 -32.70 -35.69 66.67
N ASP A 46 -33.97 -35.47 66.24
CA ASP A 46 -35.01 -36.40 65.76
C ASP A 46 -36.25 -35.70 65.13
N THR A 47 -36.91 -36.43 64.20
CA THR A 47 -38.37 -36.57 63.88
C THR A 47 -39.37 -35.39 63.90
N ASP A 48 -40.21 -35.23 62.87
CA ASP A 48 -41.41 -36.09 62.68
C ASP A 48 -42.13 -35.91 61.31
N THR A 49 -42.73 -37.02 60.90
CA THR A 49 -43.74 -37.40 59.88
C THR A 49 -44.48 -36.39 58.96
N ASP A 50 -44.51 -36.78 57.68
CA ASP A 50 -45.65 -36.94 56.75
C ASP A 50 -46.99 -36.21 57.05
N THR A 51 -47.31 -35.20 56.23
CA THR A 51 -48.70 -34.86 55.90
C THR A 51 -48.82 -34.41 54.45
N THR A 52 -49.74 -35.07 53.75
CA THR A 52 -50.33 -34.69 52.47
C THR A 52 -50.93 -33.29 52.48
N ASP A 53 -50.86 -32.65 51.30
CA ASP A 53 -51.79 -31.62 50.81
C ASP A 53 -51.66 -30.22 51.43
N THR A 54 -50.93 -29.35 50.73
CA THR A 54 -51.43 -28.03 50.36
C THR A 54 -50.72 -27.56 49.11
N THR A 55 -51.48 -27.06 48.14
CA THR A 55 -51.03 -26.21 47.04
C THR A 55 -50.08 -25.13 47.55
N ASP A 56 -48.78 -25.38 47.46
CA ASP A 56 -47.77 -24.35 47.70
C ASP A 56 -47.61 -23.58 46.39
N THR A 57 -48.50 -22.61 46.20
CA THR A 57 -48.19 -21.46 45.35
C THR A 57 -47.06 -20.72 46.05
N THR A 58 -45.83 -21.20 45.85
CA THR A 58 -44.66 -20.36 46.03
C THR A 58 -44.85 -19.22 45.07
N GLU A 59 -45.30 -18.07 45.60
CA GLU A 59 -45.02 -16.79 44.98
C GLU A 59 -43.51 -16.61 45.01
N THR A 60 -42.84 -17.31 44.10
CA THR A 60 -41.57 -16.85 43.58
C THR A 60 -41.90 -15.52 42.95
N SER A 61 -41.35 -14.44 43.50
CA SER A 61 -41.22 -13.17 42.77
C SER A 61 -40.85 -13.52 41.33
N PRO A 62 -41.47 -12.88 40.31
CA PRO A 62 -41.01 -13.09 38.94
C PRO A 62 -39.48 -12.91 38.93
N PRO A 63 -38.75 -13.77 38.19
CA PRO A 63 -37.31 -13.65 38.07
C PRO A 63 -36.96 -12.19 37.74
N ASP A 64 -35.88 -11.70 38.31
CA ASP A 64 -35.42 -10.35 38.00
C ASP A 64 -35.17 -10.25 36.48
N PRO A 65 -35.61 -9.17 35.82
CA PRO A 65 -35.50 -9.06 34.37
C PRO A 65 -34.03 -9.13 33.94
N PHE A 66 -33.75 -9.94 32.92
CA PHE A 66 -32.40 -10.26 32.45
C PHE A 66 -32.40 -10.47 30.95
N CYS A 67 -31.55 -9.71 30.26
CA CYS A 67 -31.36 -9.85 28.82
C CYS A 67 -30.70 -11.19 28.47
N GLY A 68 -31.30 -11.93 27.54
CA GLY A 68 -30.86 -13.25 27.09
C GLY A 68 -31.62 -14.42 27.75
N ASP A 69 -32.76 -14.17 28.40
CA ASP A 69 -33.59 -15.21 29.06
C ASP A 69 -34.70 -15.78 28.15
N GLY A 70 -34.87 -15.19 26.97
CA GLY A 70 -35.85 -15.53 25.95
C GLY A 70 -37.20 -14.84 26.12
N ASN A 71 -37.35 -13.92 27.08
CA ASN A 71 -38.58 -13.17 27.33
C ASN A 71 -38.32 -11.67 27.32
N VAL A 72 -39.04 -10.94 26.46
CA VAL A 72 -38.97 -9.47 26.43
C VAL A 72 -39.58 -8.89 27.71
N ASP A 73 -38.73 -8.40 28.59
CA ASP A 73 -39.07 -7.81 29.88
C ASP A 73 -39.28 -6.28 29.82
N PRO A 74 -39.86 -5.65 30.86
CA PRO A 74 -40.09 -4.21 30.88
C PRO A 74 -38.79 -3.39 30.80
N GLY A 75 -38.53 -2.80 29.64
CA GLY A 75 -37.34 -1.99 29.37
C GLY A 75 -36.54 -2.49 28.17
N GLU A 76 -36.79 -3.73 27.75
CA GLU A 76 -36.17 -4.38 26.61
C GLU A 76 -36.98 -4.14 25.33
N VAL A 77 -36.27 -4.04 24.20
CA VAL A 77 -36.89 -3.92 22.87
C VAL A 77 -36.99 -5.31 22.21
N CYS A 78 -36.04 -6.18 22.53
CA CYS A 78 -35.94 -7.57 22.10
C CYS A 78 -35.30 -8.41 23.22
N ASP A 79 -35.46 -9.73 23.15
CA ASP A 79 -34.70 -10.75 23.90
C ASP A 79 -34.89 -12.06 23.11
N ASP A 80 -33.80 -12.66 22.66
CA ASP A 80 -33.82 -13.85 21.81
C ASP A 80 -33.28 -15.11 22.55
N GLY A 81 -32.89 -14.96 23.81
CA GLY A 81 -32.45 -16.04 24.69
C GLY A 81 -30.96 -16.38 24.61
N ASN A 82 -30.11 -15.48 24.10
CA ASN A 82 -28.66 -15.68 24.06
C ASN A 82 -27.87 -14.36 24.35
N ASP A 83 -26.53 -14.45 24.36
CA ASP A 83 -25.60 -13.32 24.54
C ASP A 83 -24.78 -13.07 23.25
N ASP A 84 -25.35 -13.31 22.07
CA ASP A 84 -24.71 -13.20 20.74
C ASP A 84 -25.04 -11.85 20.09
N ASP A 85 -24.09 -10.92 20.13
CA ASP A 85 -24.27 -9.58 19.59
C ASP A 85 -24.34 -9.53 18.04
N THR A 86 -24.16 -10.67 17.35
CA THR A 86 -24.15 -10.74 15.88
C THR A 86 -25.52 -11.02 15.25
N ASP A 87 -26.58 -11.14 16.05
CA ASP A 87 -27.95 -11.39 15.59
C ASP A 87 -28.90 -10.18 15.75
N ASP A 88 -30.21 -10.42 15.68
CA ASP A 88 -31.23 -9.37 15.70
C ASP A 88 -31.40 -8.72 17.09
N CYS A 89 -30.78 -9.28 18.16
CA CYS A 89 -30.87 -8.75 19.52
C CYS A 89 -29.53 -8.81 20.27
N THR A 90 -28.98 -7.66 20.65
CA THR A 90 -27.71 -7.59 21.36
C THR A 90 -27.86 -7.82 22.86
N ILE A 91 -26.73 -7.94 23.57
CA ILE A 91 -26.65 -8.02 25.04
C ILE A 91 -27.23 -6.78 25.76
N LEU A 92 -27.50 -5.70 25.02
CA LEU A 92 -28.19 -4.51 25.52
C LEU A 92 -29.72 -4.63 25.42
N CYS A 93 -30.23 -5.76 24.92
CA CYS A 93 -31.64 -6.01 24.63
C CYS A 93 -32.25 -4.94 23.71
N MET A 94 -31.43 -4.53 22.75
CA MET A 94 -31.75 -3.63 21.66
C MET A 94 -31.28 -4.25 20.35
N PRO A 95 -31.91 -3.90 19.21
CA PRO A 95 -31.33 -4.22 17.91
C PRO A 95 -29.93 -3.61 17.75
N PRO A 96 -29.04 -4.24 16.98
CA PRO A 96 -27.69 -3.73 16.74
C PRO A 96 -27.73 -2.30 16.19
N ALA A 97 -26.81 -1.45 16.67
CA ALA A 97 -26.71 -0.06 16.26
C ALA A 97 -25.25 0.38 16.23
N CYS A 98 -24.89 1.21 15.25
CA CYS A 98 -23.51 1.66 15.02
C CYS A 98 -22.96 2.69 16.03
N ASP A 99 -23.62 2.88 17.17
CA ASP A 99 -23.28 3.88 18.18
C ASP A 99 -23.69 3.44 19.60
N ASP A 100 -23.73 2.13 19.84
CA ASP A 100 -24.16 1.51 21.10
C ASP A 100 -23.00 1.07 22.02
N GLY A 101 -21.76 1.19 21.56
CA GLY A 101 -20.54 0.98 22.35
C GLY A 101 -20.12 -0.48 22.47
N ILE A 102 -20.68 -1.37 21.66
CA ILE A 102 -20.27 -2.77 21.55
C ILE A 102 -19.93 -3.10 20.09
N VAL A 103 -19.47 -4.34 19.83
CA VAL A 103 -19.34 -4.86 18.46
C VAL A 103 -20.60 -5.68 18.19
N SER A 104 -21.47 -5.22 17.30
CA SER A 104 -22.74 -5.86 17.01
C SER A 104 -23.08 -5.89 15.52
N GLY A 105 -23.99 -6.79 15.14
CA GLY A 105 -24.46 -6.93 13.76
C GLY A 105 -23.33 -7.18 12.75
N ALA A 106 -23.12 -6.23 11.83
CA ALA A 106 -22.13 -6.32 10.76
C ALA A 106 -20.87 -5.48 10.98
N GLU A 107 -20.71 -4.89 12.16
CA GLU A 107 -19.53 -4.11 12.54
C GLU A 107 -18.24 -4.95 12.49
N THR A 108 -17.13 -4.28 12.18
CA THR A 108 -15.80 -4.92 12.19
C THR A 108 -14.98 -4.54 13.42
N ASP A 109 -15.34 -3.44 14.08
CA ASP A 109 -14.89 -3.05 15.42
C ASP A 109 -15.98 -2.20 16.09
N ILE A 110 -15.79 -1.82 17.36
CA ILE A 110 -16.79 -1.11 18.16
C ILE A 110 -17.27 0.14 17.42
N ASP A 111 -18.57 0.20 17.14
CA ASP A 111 -19.26 1.34 16.50
C ASP A 111 -18.73 1.70 15.09
N CYS A 112 -18.09 0.76 14.36
CA CYS A 112 -17.55 1.04 13.02
C CYS A 112 -17.44 -0.17 12.07
N GLY A 113 -17.31 0.16 10.79
CA GLY A 113 -17.08 -0.81 9.72
C GLY A 113 -18.33 -1.58 9.31
N GLY A 114 -18.18 -2.42 8.30
CA GLY A 114 -19.29 -3.15 7.71
C GLY A 114 -20.17 -2.30 6.79
N PRO A 115 -21.14 -2.94 6.12
CA PRO A 115 -22.02 -2.29 5.16
C PRO A 115 -23.13 -1.44 5.80
N GLU A 116 -23.40 -1.63 7.10
CA GLU A 116 -24.52 -0.98 7.80
C GLU A 116 -24.11 0.31 8.52
N CYS A 117 -22.83 0.46 8.85
CA CYS A 117 -22.31 1.63 9.54
C CYS A 117 -21.71 2.66 8.58
N GLU A 118 -22.14 3.92 8.75
CA GLU A 118 -21.54 5.05 8.04
C GLU A 118 -20.13 5.36 8.55
N ALA A 119 -19.87 5.09 9.84
CA ALA A 119 -18.56 5.27 10.46
C ALA A 119 -17.57 4.22 9.98
N LYS A 120 -16.39 4.68 9.55
CA LYS A 120 -15.26 3.84 9.17
C LYS A 120 -14.31 3.70 10.34
N CYS A 121 -13.67 2.55 10.45
CA CYS A 121 -12.74 2.22 11.51
C CYS A 121 -11.41 2.97 11.31
N ASP A 122 -10.91 3.58 12.39
CA ASP A 122 -9.62 4.26 12.44
C ASP A 122 -8.46 3.24 12.40
N ALA A 123 -7.23 3.74 12.31
CA ALA A 123 -6.04 2.90 12.37
C ALA A 123 -6.01 2.02 13.64
N ASP A 124 -5.48 0.81 13.52
CA ASP A 124 -5.41 -0.23 14.54
C ASP A 124 -6.76 -0.84 14.98
N GLN A 125 -7.88 -0.46 14.35
CA GLN A 125 -9.20 -1.07 14.56
C GLN A 125 -9.49 -2.22 13.60
N GLY A 126 -10.42 -3.10 13.97
CA GLY A 126 -10.80 -4.29 13.21
C GLY A 126 -11.45 -4.00 11.84
N CYS A 127 -11.11 -4.79 10.82
CA CYS A 127 -11.67 -4.69 9.46
C CYS A 127 -11.73 -6.04 8.75
N PHE A 128 -12.60 -6.18 7.74
CA PHE A 128 -12.63 -7.34 6.84
C PHE A 128 -12.53 -6.94 5.37
N GLN A 129 -12.77 -5.69 5.05
CA GLN A 129 -12.64 -5.09 3.73
C GLN A 129 -11.95 -3.73 3.86
N ASN A 130 -11.31 -3.29 2.78
CA ASN A 130 -10.67 -1.98 2.73
C ASN A 130 -11.67 -0.86 3.06
N GLU A 131 -12.90 -0.99 2.58
CA GLU A 131 -13.98 -0.03 2.81
C GLU A 131 -14.43 0.05 4.27
N ASP A 132 -14.03 -0.88 5.14
CA ASP A 132 -14.31 -0.77 6.58
C ASP A 132 -13.42 0.30 7.23
N CYS A 133 -12.24 0.54 6.66
CA CYS A 133 -11.23 1.45 7.20
C CYS A 133 -11.39 2.88 6.68
N ALA A 134 -11.14 3.86 7.54
CA ALA A 134 -11.08 5.26 7.16
C ALA A 134 -9.94 5.54 6.16
N SER A 135 -8.87 4.74 6.22
CA SER A 135 -7.74 4.75 5.27
C SER A 135 -8.02 4.00 3.97
N LEU A 136 -9.15 3.32 3.84
CA LEU A 136 -9.41 2.39 2.73
C LEU A 136 -8.34 1.29 2.60
N ASN A 137 -7.62 0.96 3.67
CA ASN A 137 -6.53 0.00 3.66
C ASN A 137 -6.61 -0.92 4.88
N CYS A 138 -7.12 -2.13 4.65
CA CYS A 138 -7.26 -3.18 5.67
C CYS A 138 -6.11 -4.19 5.52
N ASP A 139 -5.43 -4.52 6.62
CA ASP A 139 -4.43 -5.59 6.65
C ASP A 139 -5.11 -6.96 6.56
N PRO A 140 -4.97 -7.72 5.44
CA PRO A 140 -5.64 -9.00 5.29
C PRO A 140 -5.05 -10.11 6.18
N ASP A 141 -3.83 -9.93 6.70
CA ASP A 141 -3.17 -10.91 7.56
C ASP A 141 -3.56 -10.74 9.03
N ASN A 142 -3.74 -9.49 9.47
CA ASN A 142 -4.05 -9.15 10.87
C ASN A 142 -5.49 -8.67 11.10
N ASN A 143 -6.27 -8.43 10.03
CA ASN A 143 -7.64 -7.87 10.06
C ASN A 143 -7.71 -6.55 10.83
N VAL A 144 -6.73 -5.67 10.63
CA VAL A 144 -6.68 -4.33 11.25
C VAL A 144 -6.46 -3.24 10.21
N CYS A 145 -7.03 -2.07 10.43
CA CYS A 145 -6.86 -0.93 9.56
C CYS A 145 -5.46 -0.34 9.67
N PHE A 146 -4.80 -0.13 8.53
CA PHE A 146 -3.58 0.68 8.49
C PHE A 146 -3.92 2.16 8.64
N ALA A 147 -2.99 2.93 9.19
CA ALA A 147 -3.06 4.39 9.10
C ALA A 147 -2.84 4.82 7.65
N ALA A 148 -3.58 5.84 7.20
CA ALA A 148 -3.29 6.54 5.95
C ALA A 148 -1.83 7.03 5.96
N ALA A 149 -1.09 6.75 4.89
CA ALA A 149 0.31 7.12 4.76
C ALA A 149 0.58 7.73 3.38
N CYS A 150 1.45 8.73 3.32
CA CYS A 150 1.78 9.48 2.11
C CYS A 150 2.80 8.76 1.19
N ASP A 151 2.91 7.44 1.32
CA ASP A 151 3.87 6.59 0.62
C ASP A 151 3.39 5.12 0.57
N ASP A 152 2.08 4.90 0.62
CA ASP A 152 1.46 3.57 0.63
C ASP A 152 0.86 3.14 -0.72
N GLY A 153 0.90 4.02 -1.73
CA GLY A 153 0.42 3.74 -3.09
C GLY A 153 -1.10 3.78 -3.21
N ILE A 154 -1.82 4.29 -2.21
CA ILE A 154 -3.28 4.32 -2.18
C ILE A 154 -3.74 5.77 -1.95
N LEU A 155 -4.60 6.30 -2.82
CA LEU A 155 -5.22 7.61 -2.61
C LEU A 155 -6.15 7.59 -1.38
N ASN A 156 -5.66 8.02 -0.22
CA ASN A 156 -6.40 7.99 1.04
C ASN A 156 -6.13 9.20 1.95
N GLY A 157 -6.79 9.24 3.11
CA GLY A 157 -6.56 10.31 4.09
C GLY A 157 -6.90 11.71 3.56
N THR A 158 -5.89 12.60 3.48
CA THR A 158 -6.05 13.96 2.94
C THR A 158 -5.44 14.18 1.57
N GLU A 159 -4.94 13.13 0.95
CA GLU A 159 -4.26 13.20 -0.34
C GLU A 159 -5.15 13.76 -1.45
N GLU A 160 -4.53 14.51 -2.37
CA GLU A 160 -5.18 15.03 -3.57
C GLU A 160 -4.86 14.16 -4.80
N GLN A 161 -3.70 13.51 -4.80
CA GLN A 161 -3.30 12.43 -5.72
C GLN A 161 -2.58 11.36 -4.88
N VAL A 162 -2.43 10.14 -5.42
CA VAL A 162 -1.79 9.02 -4.68
C VAL A 162 -0.48 9.51 -4.04
N ASP A 163 -0.36 9.33 -2.72
CA ASP A 163 0.83 9.66 -1.93
C ASP A 163 1.22 11.16 -1.86
N CYS A 164 0.34 12.10 -2.24
CA CYS A 164 0.64 13.53 -2.15
C CYS A 164 -0.57 14.45 -1.96
N GLY A 165 -0.29 15.68 -1.53
CA GLY A 165 -1.25 16.76 -1.40
C GLY A 165 -1.96 16.80 -0.04
N GLY A 166 -2.99 17.65 0.04
CA GLY A 166 -3.72 17.87 1.28
C GLY A 166 -2.95 18.65 2.34
N ASP A 167 -3.41 18.51 3.58
CA ASP A 167 -2.84 19.23 4.73
C ASP A 167 -1.73 18.41 5.43
N THR A 168 -1.63 17.10 5.16
CA THR A 168 -0.70 16.18 5.87
C THR A 168 0.44 15.65 5.02
N CYS A 169 0.32 15.60 3.69
CA CYS A 169 1.36 15.09 2.79
C CYS A 169 2.12 16.23 2.10
N ASP A 170 3.25 15.89 1.47
CA ASP A 170 3.98 16.84 0.65
C ASP A 170 3.13 17.25 -0.57
N PRO A 171 3.24 18.49 -1.07
CA PRO A 171 2.46 18.94 -2.22
C PRO A 171 2.69 18.04 -3.44
N CYS A 172 1.63 17.76 -4.18
CA CYS A 172 1.78 17.03 -5.44
C CYS A 172 2.69 17.77 -6.41
N PRO A 173 3.52 17.04 -7.19
CA PRO A 173 4.32 17.63 -8.25
C PRO A 173 3.47 18.46 -9.20
N ASP A 174 4.05 19.56 -9.69
CA ASP A 174 3.42 20.33 -10.76
C ASP A 174 3.32 19.47 -12.03
N PRO A 175 2.26 19.58 -12.84
CA PRO A 175 2.14 18.82 -14.08
C PRO A 175 3.34 19.09 -15.00
N ALA A 176 4.07 18.02 -15.33
CA ALA A 176 5.34 18.08 -16.04
C ALA A 176 5.32 17.24 -17.33
N VAL A 177 6.39 17.34 -18.12
CA VAL A 177 6.67 16.39 -19.19
C VAL A 177 7.52 15.29 -18.59
N VAL A 178 7.08 14.05 -18.72
CA VAL A 178 7.73 12.89 -18.07
C VAL A 178 7.88 11.73 -19.04
N ILE A 179 8.85 10.87 -18.77
CA ILE A 179 8.93 9.51 -19.30
C ILE A 179 7.87 8.70 -18.56
N ASN A 180 6.82 8.27 -19.26
CA ASN A 180 5.58 7.79 -18.65
C ASN A 180 5.46 6.27 -18.62
N GLU A 181 6.02 5.59 -19.62
CA GLU A 181 5.96 4.14 -19.74
C GLU A 181 7.21 3.61 -20.44
N ILE A 182 7.74 2.48 -19.97
CA ILE A 182 8.91 1.82 -20.54
C ILE A 182 8.68 0.31 -20.57
N ASP A 183 8.94 -0.31 -21.71
CA ASP A 183 9.10 -1.76 -21.82
C ASP A 183 10.47 -2.00 -22.46
N TYR A 184 11.42 -2.54 -21.69
CA TYR A 184 12.81 -2.74 -22.14
C TYR A 184 13.23 -4.21 -22.14
N ASP A 185 12.51 -5.11 -21.46
CA ASP A 185 12.88 -6.53 -21.33
C ASP A 185 11.69 -7.47 -21.45
N GLN A 186 11.33 -7.84 -22.69
CA GLN A 186 10.21 -8.76 -22.93
C GLN A 186 10.64 -10.24 -22.81
N PRO A 187 9.76 -11.16 -22.33
CA PRO A 187 10.05 -12.58 -22.27
C PRO A 187 10.46 -13.18 -23.63
N GLY A 188 11.72 -13.59 -23.71
CA GLY A 188 12.27 -14.34 -24.84
C GLY A 188 13.05 -13.48 -25.83
N GLY A 189 12.42 -12.52 -26.49
CA GLY A 189 13.14 -11.64 -27.42
C GLY A 189 12.49 -10.28 -27.58
N ASP A 190 13.36 -9.28 -27.76
CA ASP A 190 13.02 -7.86 -27.60
C ASP A 190 12.32 -7.32 -28.86
N THR A 191 11.03 -7.62 -28.93
CA THR A 191 10.17 -7.28 -30.08
C THR A 191 9.04 -6.33 -29.72
N GLY A 192 8.98 -5.91 -28.45
CA GLY A 192 8.00 -5.00 -27.89
C GLY A 192 8.62 -3.75 -27.27
N GLU A 193 9.91 -3.47 -27.48
CA GLU A 193 10.54 -2.33 -26.79
C GLU A 193 9.93 -0.98 -27.15
N PHE A 194 9.71 -0.15 -26.13
CA PHE A 194 9.35 1.26 -26.30
C PHE A 194 9.66 2.09 -25.06
N VAL A 195 9.67 3.41 -25.29
CA VAL A 195 9.59 4.45 -24.26
C VAL A 195 8.49 5.40 -24.67
N GLU A 196 7.59 5.69 -23.73
CA GLU A 196 6.56 6.70 -23.86
C GLU A 196 6.93 7.97 -23.11
N ILE A 197 6.61 9.11 -23.72
CA ILE A 197 6.70 10.43 -23.11
C ILE A 197 5.29 11.02 -23.05
N PHE A 198 4.91 11.54 -21.89
CA PHE A 198 3.65 12.21 -21.66
C PHE A 198 3.87 13.71 -21.40
N ASN A 199 3.09 14.57 -22.06
CA ASN A 199 3.05 15.99 -21.74
C ASN A 199 1.91 16.27 -20.77
N GLY A 200 2.18 16.20 -19.46
CA GLY A 200 1.21 16.55 -18.41
C GLY A 200 0.99 18.05 -18.24
N THR A 201 1.81 18.89 -18.88
CA THR A 201 1.69 20.35 -18.75
C THR A 201 0.42 20.87 -19.44
N PRO A 202 -0.10 22.06 -19.03
CA PRO A 202 -1.28 22.65 -19.66
C PRO A 202 -1.01 23.27 -21.04
N ASP A 203 0.25 23.27 -21.50
CA ASP A 203 0.69 23.93 -22.73
C ASP A 203 1.26 22.90 -23.73
N ASP A 204 1.23 23.24 -25.02
CA ASP A 204 1.86 22.42 -26.06
C ASP A 204 3.40 22.50 -25.93
N LEU A 205 4.06 21.35 -25.94
CA LEU A 205 5.50 21.20 -25.88
C LEU A 205 6.15 21.30 -27.27
N ASP A 206 7.14 22.17 -27.45
CA ASP A 206 7.99 22.19 -28.65
C ASP A 206 9.02 21.06 -28.59
N LEU A 207 9.00 20.17 -29.58
CA LEU A 207 9.90 19.00 -29.61
C LEU A 207 11.29 19.33 -30.17
N MET A 208 11.50 20.55 -30.70
CA MET A 208 12.77 20.94 -31.29
C MET A 208 13.88 21.03 -30.23
N GLY A 209 14.88 20.15 -30.35
CA GLY A 209 16.00 20.10 -29.42
C GLY A 209 15.75 19.21 -28.19
N LEU A 210 14.62 18.50 -28.15
CA LEU A 210 14.41 17.43 -27.19
C LEU A 210 14.97 16.11 -27.72
N PHE A 211 15.66 15.39 -26.84
CA PHE A 211 16.25 14.09 -27.13
C PHE A 211 15.84 13.07 -26.08
N LEU A 212 15.45 11.88 -26.53
CA LEU A 212 15.47 10.68 -25.70
C LEU A 212 16.85 10.05 -25.81
N VAL A 213 17.57 9.97 -24.70
CA VAL A 213 18.96 9.51 -24.61
C VAL A 213 18.99 8.13 -23.97
N MET A 214 19.65 7.17 -24.62
CA MET A 214 19.79 5.80 -24.11
C MET A 214 21.22 5.55 -23.63
N ILE A 215 21.33 5.02 -22.42
CA ILE A 215 22.54 5.06 -21.61
C ILE A 215 22.86 3.65 -21.10
N ASN A 216 24.12 3.25 -21.26
CA ASN A 216 24.63 2.02 -20.68
C ASN A 216 25.12 2.32 -19.26
N GLY A 217 24.45 1.76 -18.25
CA GLY A 217 24.77 2.02 -16.84
C GLY A 217 25.95 1.20 -16.33
N SER A 218 26.27 0.08 -16.98
CA SER A 218 27.47 -0.72 -16.67
C SER A 218 28.79 0.04 -16.90
N ASN A 219 28.80 1.05 -17.78
CA ASN A 219 29.98 1.85 -18.06
C ASN A 219 29.73 3.37 -18.09
N ASN A 220 28.53 3.81 -17.73
CA ASN A 220 28.08 5.21 -17.72
C ASN A 220 28.32 5.91 -19.07
N THR A 221 27.93 5.28 -20.19
CA THR A 221 28.08 5.87 -21.54
C THR A 221 26.77 5.94 -22.31
N VAL A 222 26.56 7.06 -22.99
CA VAL A 222 25.48 7.21 -23.98
C VAL A 222 25.79 6.34 -25.18
N TYR A 223 24.87 5.44 -25.54
CA TYR A 223 25.00 4.59 -26.73
C TYR A 223 24.00 4.96 -27.84
N GLY A 224 22.93 5.69 -27.51
CA GLY A 224 21.93 6.14 -28.46
C GLY A 224 21.29 7.46 -28.04
N ALA A 225 20.78 8.19 -29.02
CA ALA A 225 19.95 9.37 -28.78
C ALA A 225 18.97 9.55 -29.95
N VAL A 226 17.69 9.73 -29.64
CA VAL A 226 16.60 9.93 -30.60
C VAL A 226 16.18 11.39 -30.53
N ASP A 227 16.25 12.09 -31.67
CA ASP A 227 15.73 13.45 -31.81
C ASP A 227 14.21 13.41 -31.92
N LEU A 228 13.52 13.98 -30.93
CA LEU A 228 12.06 13.90 -30.82
C LEU A 228 11.33 14.75 -31.85
N SER A 229 12.01 15.75 -32.44
CA SER A 229 11.43 16.56 -33.53
C SER A 229 11.13 15.75 -34.80
N ASN A 230 11.64 14.50 -34.87
CA ASN A 230 11.30 13.57 -35.95
C ASN A 230 9.84 13.07 -35.88
N ALA A 231 9.19 13.10 -34.71
CA ALA A 231 7.78 12.73 -34.57
C ALA A 231 6.86 13.85 -35.09
N GLY A 232 7.27 15.10 -34.90
CA GLY A 232 6.48 16.28 -35.24
C GLY A 232 7.05 17.55 -34.61
N PRO A 233 6.43 18.72 -34.89
CA PRO A 233 6.90 19.98 -34.34
C PRO A 233 6.52 20.16 -32.86
N THR A 234 5.39 19.62 -32.43
CA THR A 234 4.81 19.89 -31.11
C THR A 234 4.07 18.67 -30.57
N LEU A 235 4.26 18.37 -29.29
CA LEU A 235 3.43 17.44 -28.52
C LEU A 235 2.38 18.24 -27.76
N VAL A 236 1.10 17.99 -28.03
CA VAL A 236 0.00 18.78 -27.42
C VAL A 236 -0.08 18.56 -25.91
N ALA A 237 -0.68 19.52 -25.19
CA ALA A 237 -1.02 19.34 -23.77
C ALA A 237 -1.88 18.08 -23.57
N GLY A 238 -1.49 17.21 -22.62
CA GLY A 238 -2.10 15.90 -22.37
C GLY A 238 -1.86 14.86 -23.46
N GLY A 239 -0.93 15.10 -24.39
CA GLY A 239 -0.60 14.19 -25.48
C GLY A 239 0.53 13.20 -25.14
N TYR A 240 0.59 12.12 -25.91
CA TYR A 240 1.61 11.07 -25.81
C TYR A 240 2.53 11.04 -27.03
N LEU A 241 3.79 10.68 -26.81
CA LEU A 241 4.77 10.36 -27.85
C LEU A 241 5.41 9.01 -27.53
N VAL A 242 5.30 8.06 -28.45
CA VAL A 242 5.86 6.71 -28.29
C VAL A 242 7.08 6.51 -29.21
N VAL A 243 8.25 6.31 -28.60
CA VAL A 243 9.48 5.91 -29.30
C VAL A 243 9.65 4.41 -29.11
N GLY A 244 9.46 3.63 -30.17
CA GLY A 244 9.45 2.18 -30.02
C GLY A 244 9.57 1.44 -31.33
N VAL A 245 9.57 0.11 -31.26
CA VAL A 245 9.62 -0.75 -32.44
C VAL A 245 8.31 -0.68 -33.24
N PRO A 246 8.31 -0.92 -34.57
CA PRO A 246 7.11 -0.91 -35.41
C PRO A 246 5.97 -1.82 -34.97
N ALA A 247 6.27 -2.86 -34.19
CA ALA A 247 5.25 -3.74 -33.61
C ALA A 247 4.40 -3.02 -32.54
N ILE A 248 4.98 -2.06 -31.83
CA ILE A 248 4.32 -1.22 -30.83
C ILE A 248 3.72 0.01 -31.51
N THR A 249 4.53 0.78 -32.24
CA THR A 249 4.07 2.04 -32.88
C THR A 249 3.00 1.81 -33.95
N GLY A 250 2.90 0.62 -34.52
CA GLY A 250 1.80 0.25 -35.42
C GLY A 250 0.46 -0.03 -34.73
N GLY A 251 0.45 -0.16 -33.40
CA GLY A 251 -0.72 -0.43 -32.57
C GLY A 251 -1.26 0.77 -31.80
N VAL A 252 -0.51 1.88 -31.73
CA VAL A 252 -0.94 3.09 -31.00
C VAL A 252 -2.05 3.85 -31.77
N PRO A 253 -2.88 4.66 -31.08
CA PRO A 253 -3.88 5.49 -31.73
C PRO A 253 -3.31 6.44 -32.80
N ASP A 254 -4.08 6.70 -33.87
CA ASP A 254 -3.66 7.51 -35.03
C ASP A 254 -3.27 8.97 -34.68
N ASP A 255 -3.74 9.49 -33.55
CA ASP A 255 -3.48 10.83 -33.04
C ASP A 255 -2.26 10.93 -32.12
N VAL A 256 -1.67 9.80 -31.74
CA VAL A 256 -0.44 9.72 -30.95
C VAL A 256 0.79 9.87 -31.84
N LEU A 257 1.77 10.64 -31.38
CA LEU A 257 3.03 10.81 -32.10
C LEU A 257 3.91 9.57 -31.92
N THR A 258 4.59 9.13 -32.99
CA THR A 258 5.47 7.96 -32.93
C THR A 258 6.82 8.19 -33.59
N ILE A 259 7.84 7.48 -33.10
CA ILE A 259 9.14 7.36 -33.76
C ILE A 259 9.55 5.88 -33.78
N ASP A 260 9.64 5.31 -34.98
CA ASP A 260 10.07 3.93 -35.17
C ASP A 260 11.56 3.74 -34.86
N GLN A 261 11.87 2.77 -34.02
CA GLN A 261 13.21 2.27 -33.74
C GLN A 261 13.41 0.84 -34.28
N ALA A 262 14.66 0.40 -34.36
CA ALA A 262 14.96 -1.00 -34.66
C ALA A 262 14.73 -1.86 -33.40
N ASN A 263 14.50 -3.17 -33.59
CA ASN A 263 14.50 -4.10 -32.46
C ASN A 263 15.84 -4.08 -31.72
N ASN A 264 15.80 -4.36 -30.42
CA ASN A 264 16.92 -4.34 -29.49
C ASN A 264 17.58 -2.94 -29.41
N PHE A 265 16.77 -1.88 -29.35
CA PHE A 265 17.31 -0.51 -29.23
C PHE A 265 17.47 -0.06 -27.78
N LEU A 266 16.73 -0.67 -26.85
CA LEU A 266 16.99 -0.56 -25.42
C LEU A 266 17.97 -1.65 -25.01
N GLN A 267 18.69 -1.43 -23.92
CA GLN A 267 19.54 -2.44 -23.32
C GLN A 267 18.86 -2.89 -22.04
N ASN A 268 18.85 -4.20 -21.78
CA ASN A 268 18.31 -4.82 -20.58
C ASN A 268 19.43 -5.24 -19.61
N GLY A 269 20.53 -4.48 -19.57
CA GLY A 269 21.63 -4.71 -18.66
C GLY A 269 21.39 -4.07 -17.29
N SER A 270 21.83 -4.73 -16.22
CA SER A 270 21.83 -4.16 -14.87
C SER A 270 23.13 -3.37 -14.59
N PRO A 271 23.08 -2.05 -14.38
CA PRO A 271 21.99 -1.14 -14.72
C PRO A 271 22.14 -0.52 -16.11
N ASP A 272 21.04 0.02 -16.63
CA ASP A 272 20.94 0.83 -17.84
C ASP A 272 19.88 1.93 -17.62
N ALA A 273 19.77 2.90 -18.54
CA ALA A 273 18.91 4.05 -18.32
C ALA A 273 18.43 4.74 -19.59
N VAL A 274 17.38 5.54 -19.42
CA VAL A 274 16.91 6.51 -20.42
C VAL A 274 16.75 7.89 -19.79
N ALA A 275 16.98 8.94 -20.58
CA ALA A 275 16.82 10.33 -20.13
C ALA A 275 16.19 11.18 -21.22
N LEU A 276 15.27 12.07 -20.83
CA LEU A 276 14.68 13.10 -21.65
C LEU A 276 15.44 14.42 -21.42
N VAL A 277 16.04 14.94 -22.48
CA VAL A 277 16.98 16.07 -22.38
C VAL A 277 16.62 17.18 -23.36
N ASP A 278 16.57 18.41 -22.85
CA ASP A 278 16.47 19.62 -23.65
C ASP A 278 17.85 20.24 -23.87
N VAL A 279 18.37 20.11 -25.10
CA VAL A 279 19.70 20.64 -25.45
C VAL A 279 19.69 22.14 -25.79
N VAL A 280 18.51 22.74 -25.96
CA VAL A 280 18.36 24.18 -26.19
C VAL A 280 18.43 24.92 -24.86
N ASN A 281 17.74 24.41 -23.84
CA ASN A 281 17.72 24.99 -22.50
C ASN A 281 18.81 24.42 -21.57
N MET A 282 19.53 23.37 -22.00
CA MET A 282 20.60 22.72 -21.23
C MET A 282 20.07 22.07 -19.95
N GLU A 283 18.95 21.37 -20.06
CA GLU A 283 18.19 20.82 -18.94
C GLU A 283 17.89 19.34 -19.16
N VAL A 284 17.92 18.56 -18.06
CA VAL A 284 17.34 17.22 -18.03
C VAL A 284 15.90 17.40 -17.59
N ILE A 285 14.96 16.99 -18.42
CA ILE A 285 13.53 17.09 -18.15
C ILE A 285 13.11 15.98 -17.20
N ASP A 286 13.50 14.75 -17.52
CA ASP A 286 13.23 13.55 -16.74
C ASP A 286 14.31 12.50 -17.07
N ASN A 287 14.59 11.58 -16.17
CA ASN A 287 15.49 10.46 -16.39
C ASN A 287 15.20 9.33 -15.42
N VAL A 288 15.24 8.10 -15.94
CA VAL A 288 15.07 6.89 -15.14
C VAL A 288 16.19 5.90 -15.45
N ALA A 289 16.84 5.42 -14.40
CA ALA A 289 17.73 4.27 -14.46
C ALA A 289 16.96 3.05 -13.97
N TYR A 290 17.16 1.90 -14.60
CA TYR A 290 16.48 0.66 -14.26
C TYR A 290 17.52 -0.43 -13.93
N GLU A 291 17.08 -1.44 -13.17
CA GLU A 291 17.91 -2.58 -12.75
C GLU A 291 19.13 -2.24 -11.87
N GLY A 292 19.28 -1.01 -11.38
CA GLY A 292 20.21 -0.68 -10.31
C GLY A 292 20.86 0.71 -10.40
N PRO A 293 21.46 1.19 -9.30
CA PRO A 293 22.03 2.54 -9.29
C PRO A 293 23.21 2.65 -10.26
N MET A 294 23.26 3.76 -11.00
CA MET A 294 24.36 4.10 -11.90
C MET A 294 24.98 5.46 -11.57
N GLY A 295 26.09 5.79 -12.24
CA GLY A 295 26.75 7.08 -12.04
C GLY A 295 26.33 8.11 -13.08
N ASP A 296 26.57 9.39 -12.77
CA ASP A 296 26.23 10.52 -13.63
C ASP A 296 26.85 10.39 -15.04
N VAL A 297 26.10 10.88 -16.04
CA VAL A 297 26.47 10.80 -17.46
C VAL A 297 26.41 12.16 -18.13
N MET A 298 27.46 12.50 -18.89
CA MET A 298 27.49 13.73 -19.67
C MET A 298 26.91 13.52 -21.08
N PHE A 299 25.91 14.31 -21.45
CA PHE A 299 25.36 14.37 -22.81
C PHE A 299 25.39 15.80 -23.35
N MET A 300 26.14 16.04 -24.43
CA MET A 300 26.27 17.36 -25.07
C MET A 300 26.64 18.53 -24.13
N GLY A 301 27.27 18.26 -22.98
CA GLY A 301 27.63 19.27 -21.99
C GLY A 301 26.60 19.47 -20.87
N ILE A 302 25.54 18.67 -20.87
CA ILE A 302 24.53 18.54 -19.82
C ILE A 302 24.94 17.35 -18.93
N ASP A 303 24.83 17.54 -17.62
CA ASP A 303 25.12 16.52 -16.62
C ASP A 303 23.81 15.84 -16.24
N ILE A 304 23.70 14.53 -16.53
CA ILE A 304 22.52 13.72 -16.22
C ILE A 304 22.83 12.99 -14.91
N VAL A 305 22.14 13.41 -13.85
CA VAL A 305 22.32 12.88 -12.50
C VAL A 305 21.17 11.93 -12.20
N PHE A 306 21.50 10.67 -11.92
CA PHE A 306 20.50 9.65 -11.60
C PHE A 306 20.32 9.56 -10.09
N THR A 307 19.14 9.96 -9.61
CA THR A 307 18.77 9.89 -8.19
C THR A 307 17.52 9.05 -7.94
N GLU A 308 16.81 8.66 -9.00
CA GLU A 308 15.50 8.00 -8.95
C GLU A 308 15.55 6.48 -8.67
N ALA A 309 14.36 5.89 -8.54
CA ALA A 309 14.08 4.46 -8.47
C ALA A 309 14.84 3.64 -9.52
N GLN A 310 14.94 2.35 -9.23
CA GLN A 310 15.55 1.37 -10.13
C GLN A 310 14.51 0.30 -10.46
N PRO A 311 13.47 0.64 -11.24
CA PRO A 311 12.39 -0.28 -11.53
C PRO A 311 12.92 -1.48 -12.31
N ILE A 312 12.20 -2.60 -12.17
CA ILE A 312 12.60 -3.90 -12.71
C ILE A 312 11.48 -4.39 -13.61
N ASP A 313 11.86 -4.74 -14.84
CA ASP A 313 11.01 -5.34 -15.85
C ASP A 313 11.66 -6.66 -16.26
N ASN A 314 10.95 -7.77 -16.11
CA ASN A 314 11.46 -9.10 -16.46
C ASN A 314 10.36 -10.08 -16.90
N ASP A 315 9.17 -9.57 -17.23
CA ASP A 315 8.01 -10.38 -17.58
C ASP A 315 7.17 -9.71 -18.68
N ASP A 316 6.08 -10.34 -19.11
CA ASP A 316 5.18 -9.81 -20.14
C ASP A 316 4.37 -8.63 -19.57
N GLY A 317 4.85 -7.40 -19.75
CA GLY A 317 4.28 -6.17 -19.20
C GLY A 317 5.12 -4.93 -19.53
N SER A 318 4.91 -3.84 -18.78
CA SER A 318 5.71 -2.62 -18.88
C SER A 318 5.79 -1.93 -17.52
N LEU A 319 6.82 -1.10 -17.36
CA LEU A 319 6.92 -0.14 -16.28
C LEU A 319 6.08 1.08 -16.61
N GLN A 320 5.10 1.38 -15.78
CA GLN A 320 4.16 2.49 -15.96
C GLN A 320 4.26 3.44 -14.78
N ARG A 321 4.33 4.75 -15.05
CA ARG A 321 4.09 5.75 -14.01
C ARG A 321 2.63 5.72 -13.59
N ILE A 322 2.37 5.48 -12.30
CA ILE A 322 1.04 5.43 -11.71
C ILE A 322 1.04 6.29 -10.44
N PRO A 323 0.26 7.38 -10.39
CA PRO A 323 -0.69 7.85 -11.40
C PRO A 323 -0.05 8.31 -12.73
N ASN A 324 -0.81 8.30 -13.82
CA ASN A 324 -0.32 8.73 -15.13
C ASN A 324 0.26 10.15 -15.10
N GLY A 325 1.48 10.31 -15.62
CA GLY A 325 2.17 11.60 -15.67
C GLY A 325 2.69 12.10 -14.32
N PHE A 326 2.61 11.30 -13.27
CA PHE A 326 3.07 11.64 -11.94
C PHE A 326 4.55 11.29 -11.77
N ASP A 327 5.35 12.27 -11.37
CA ASP A 327 6.77 12.11 -11.11
C ASP A 327 7.18 13.02 -9.94
N ASN A 328 7.58 12.42 -8.83
CA ASN A 328 8.06 13.11 -7.64
C ASN A 328 9.54 12.81 -7.35
N ASP A 329 10.26 12.28 -8.34
CA ASP A 329 11.63 11.78 -8.24
C ASP A 329 11.82 10.68 -7.16
N GLN A 330 10.76 9.99 -6.71
CA GLN A 330 10.82 8.94 -5.68
C GLN A 330 10.65 7.53 -6.25
N PRO A 331 11.09 6.49 -5.50
CA PRO A 331 10.99 5.12 -5.97
C PRO A 331 9.59 4.54 -6.22
N GLY A 332 8.54 5.18 -5.71
CA GLY A 332 7.15 4.71 -5.76
C GLY A 332 6.41 5.02 -7.06
N ASP A 333 7.00 5.84 -7.95
CA ASP A 333 6.29 6.35 -9.13
C ASP A 333 5.99 5.26 -10.17
N TRP A 334 6.75 4.16 -10.15
CA TRP A 334 6.71 3.12 -11.17
C TRP A 334 6.07 1.82 -10.66
N LEU A 335 5.06 1.35 -11.39
CA LEU A 335 4.47 0.03 -11.21
C LEU A 335 4.68 -0.82 -12.46
N PHE A 336 5.00 -2.10 -12.27
CA PHE A 336 5.02 -3.07 -13.36
C PHE A 336 3.60 -3.59 -13.63
N ILE A 337 3.05 -3.31 -14.82
CA ILE A 337 1.65 -3.58 -15.17
C ILE A 337 1.56 -4.36 -16.50
N ASN A 338 0.58 -5.28 -16.56
CA ASN A 338 0.19 -5.99 -17.78
C ASN A 338 -1.33 -5.81 -18.02
N PRO A 339 -1.77 -5.37 -19.21
CA PRO A 339 -0.96 -5.13 -20.41
C PRO A 339 -0.30 -3.73 -20.47
N PRO A 340 0.74 -3.56 -21.31
CA PRO A 340 1.26 -2.23 -21.66
C PRO A 340 0.20 -1.34 -22.31
N THR A 341 0.35 -0.02 -22.15
CA THR A 341 -0.62 1.01 -22.56
C THR A 341 -0.06 2.09 -23.51
N PRO A 342 0.76 1.74 -24.53
CA PRO A 342 1.41 2.75 -25.37
C PRO A 342 0.40 3.63 -26.11
N GLY A 343 0.53 4.93 -25.91
CA GLY A 343 -0.32 5.98 -26.45
C GLY A 343 -1.63 6.20 -25.68
N LEU A 344 -1.76 5.65 -24.47
CA LEU A 344 -2.95 5.74 -23.62
C LEU A 344 -2.56 6.14 -22.19
N GLU A 345 -3.56 6.55 -21.41
CA GLU A 345 -3.36 6.83 -19.99
C GLU A 345 -3.03 5.55 -19.22
N ASN A 346 -1.99 5.60 -18.39
CA ASN A 346 -1.66 4.54 -17.45
C ASN A 346 -2.70 4.51 -16.32
N ILE A 347 -3.33 3.36 -16.10
CA ILE A 347 -4.41 3.21 -15.11
C ILE A 347 -4.03 2.08 -14.15
N ALA A 348 -4.14 2.36 -12.85
CA ALA A 348 -3.93 1.34 -11.82
C ALA A 348 -4.89 0.14 -12.02
N PRO A 349 -4.43 -1.10 -11.82
CA PRO A 349 -5.18 -2.32 -12.13
C PRO A 349 -6.45 -2.55 -11.30
#